data_AF-A0A1B3LSF3-F1
#
_entry.id   AF-A0A1B3LSF3-F1
#
_cell.length_a   1.000
_cell.length_b   1.000
_cell.length_c   1.000
_cell.angle_alpha   90.00
_cell.angle_beta   90.00
_cell.angle_gamma   90.00
#
_symmetry.space_group_name_H-M   'P 1'
#
loop_
_entity.id
_entity.type
_entity.pdbx_description
1 polymer ?
#
loop_
_entity_poly.entity_id
_entity_poly.type
_entity_poly.pdbx_seq_one_letter_code
_entity_poly.pdbx_strand_id
1 'polypeptide(L)'
;MRILLDTHVIIWLAHAPGKVAVRTRERISDPASTIYISPVSIWEMTIKCGIGKLDLGSDVAGFARAAYLELAALDLPLALDHFRHLAELPLHHHDPFDRLLFAQARSEALCFATADNAFDAYGDAGVTMLRC
;
A
#
# COMPACT_ATOMS: atom_id res chain seq x y z
N MET A 1 4.56 -5.13 14.42
CA MET A 1 3.60 -5.78 13.49
C MET A 1 4.09 -5.65 12.05
N ARG A 2 3.62 -6.45 11.09
CA ARG A 2 4.01 -6.33 9.68
C ARG A 2 2.93 -5.59 8.89
N ILE A 3 3.28 -4.50 8.21
CA ILE A 3 2.33 -3.58 7.59
C ILE A 3 2.70 -3.37 6.12
N LEU A 4 1.77 -3.62 5.19
CA LEU A 4 1.85 -3.16 3.81
C LEU A 4 1.15 -1.80 3.70
N LEU A 5 1.85 -0.82 3.12
CA LEU A 5 1.27 0.49 2.84
C LEU A 5 0.59 0.50 1.47
N ASP A 6 -0.61 1.05 1.44
CA ASP A 6 -1.29 1.41 0.20
C ASP A 6 -0.58 2.60 -0.48
N THR A 7 -0.76 2.74 -1.80
CA THR A 7 -0.07 3.73 -2.63
C THR A 7 -0.34 5.15 -2.16
N HIS A 8 -1.60 5.51 -1.86
CA HIS A 8 -1.90 6.85 -1.36
C HIS A 8 -1.39 7.09 0.05
N VAL A 9 -1.23 6.06 0.88
CA VAL A 9 -0.68 6.21 2.23
C VAL A 9 0.79 6.60 2.15
N ILE A 10 1.56 5.98 1.24
CA ILE A 10 2.96 6.36 0.97
C ILE A 10 3.03 7.84 0.55
N ILE A 11 2.17 8.26 -0.38
CA ILE A 11 2.12 9.65 -0.87
C ILE A 11 1.75 10.63 0.25
N TRP A 12 0.75 10.28 1.07
CA TRP A 12 0.30 11.14 2.14
C TRP A 12 1.31 11.27 3.26
N LEU A 13 2.05 10.21 3.63
CA LEU A 13 3.10 10.32 4.64
C LEU A 13 4.14 11.38 4.25
N ALA A 14 4.50 11.47 2.96
CA ALA A 14 5.46 12.46 2.46
C ALA A 14 4.88 13.88 2.33
N HIS A 15 3.66 14.02 1.82
CA HIS A 15 3.14 15.35 1.40
C HIS A 15 2.00 15.89 2.25
N ALA A 16 1.25 15.03 2.93
CA ALA A 16 0.05 15.41 3.68
C ALA A 16 -0.20 14.44 4.84
N PRO A 17 0.73 14.30 5.81
CA PRO A 17 0.66 13.25 6.81
C PRO A 17 -0.60 13.36 7.68
N GLY A 18 -1.22 14.55 7.77
CA GLY A 18 -2.52 14.77 8.43
C GLY A 18 -3.69 13.98 7.84
N LYS A 19 -3.57 13.48 6.60
CA LYS A 19 -4.55 12.57 5.99
C LYS A 19 -4.43 11.11 6.44
N VAL A 20 -3.37 10.77 7.19
CA VAL A 20 -3.21 9.46 7.80
C VAL A 20 -3.60 9.56 9.26
N ALA A 21 -4.59 8.78 9.67
CA ALA A 21 -5.07 8.72 11.05
C ALA A 21 -3.91 8.58 12.05
N VAL A 22 -4.04 9.28 13.17
CA VAL A 22 -3.01 9.32 14.24
C VAL A 22 -2.59 7.91 14.65
N ARG A 23 -3.57 7.03 14.92
CA ARG A 23 -3.33 5.63 15.31
C ARG A 23 -2.52 4.86 14.26
N THR A 24 -2.78 5.09 12.98
CA THR A 24 -2.05 4.40 11.89
C THR A 24 -0.63 4.92 11.78
N ARG A 25 -0.40 6.24 11.91
CA ARG A 25 0.96 6.79 12.00
C ARG A 25 1.73 6.29 13.21
N GLU A 26 1.09 6.15 14.37
CA GLU A 26 1.71 5.56 15.56
C GLU A 26 2.13 4.10 15.30
N ARG A 27 1.31 3.30 14.62
CA ARG A 27 1.67 1.92 14.25
C ARG A 27 2.80 1.86 13.24
N ILE A 28 2.84 2.80 12.29
CA ILE A 28 3.88 2.88 11.26
C ILE A 28 5.22 3.31 11.88
N SER A 29 5.21 4.23 12.85
CA SER A 29 6.41 4.75 13.51
C SER A 29 6.89 3.90 14.71
N ASP A 30 6.11 2.92 15.14
CA ASP A 30 6.48 1.97 16.18
C ASP A 30 7.72 1.15 15.74
N PRO A 31 8.85 1.18 16.48
CA PRO A 31 10.04 0.40 16.14
C PRO A 31 9.82 -1.11 16.13
N ALA A 32 8.76 -1.62 16.77
CA ALA A 32 8.35 -3.01 16.71
C ALA A 32 7.56 -3.36 15.43
N SER A 33 7.31 -2.37 14.56
CA SER A 33 6.68 -2.55 13.25
C SER A 33 7.70 -2.71 12.13
N THR A 34 7.36 -3.58 11.18
CA THR A 34 8.07 -3.77 9.93
C THR A 34 7.17 -3.26 8.82
N ILE A 35 7.65 -2.24 8.11
CA ILE A 35 6.91 -1.59 7.02
C ILE A 35 7.34 -2.21 5.71
N TYR A 36 6.35 -2.51 4.87
CA TYR A 36 6.54 -3.02 3.52
C TYR A 36 5.98 -2.03 2.52
N ILE A 37 6.74 -1.78 1.46
CA ILE A 37 6.29 -1.09 0.25
C ILE A 37 6.34 -2.12 -0.87
N SER A 38 5.29 -2.15 -1.69
CA SER A 38 5.23 -3.03 -2.86
C SER A 38 5.71 -2.30 -4.12
N PRO A 39 6.40 -2.98 -5.05
CA PRO A 39 6.68 -2.43 -6.37
C PRO A 39 5.40 -2.14 -7.17
N VAL A 40 4.25 -2.71 -6.80
CA VAL A 40 2.93 -2.40 -7.39
C VAL A 40 2.54 -0.94 -7.15
N SER A 41 2.80 -0.41 -5.95
CA SER A 41 2.54 1.01 -5.66
C SER A 41 3.41 1.93 -6.50
N ILE A 42 4.68 1.56 -6.72
CA ILE A 42 5.60 2.33 -7.57
C ILE A 42 5.15 2.27 -9.04
N TRP A 43 4.69 1.11 -9.49
CA TRP A 43 4.12 0.92 -10.82
C TRP A 43 2.88 1.80 -11.03
N GLU A 44 1.96 1.80 -10.07
CA GLU A 44 0.77 2.65 -10.07
C GLU A 44 1.13 4.14 -10.10
N MET A 45 2.04 4.60 -9.23
CA MET A 45 2.52 5.99 -9.20
C MET A 45 3.11 6.38 -10.56
N THR A 46 3.94 5.52 -11.14
CA THR A 46 4.59 5.76 -12.44
C THR A 46 3.54 5.94 -13.54
N ILE A 47 2.52 5.08 -13.59
CA ILE A 47 1.43 5.21 -14.55
C ILE A 47 0.63 6.48 -14.30
N LYS A 48 0.19 6.72 -13.05
CA LYS A 48 -0.65 7.88 -12.71
C LYS A 48 0.07 9.20 -13.00
N CYS A 49 1.38 9.29 -12.78
CA CYS A 49 2.20 10.44 -13.20
C CYS A 49 2.27 10.55 -14.73
N GLY A 50 2.55 9.45 -15.43
CA GLY A 50 2.65 9.45 -16.90
C GLY A 50 1.35 9.88 -17.61
N ILE A 51 0.19 9.64 -17.01
CA ILE A 51 -1.12 10.06 -17.54
C ILE A 51 -1.66 11.37 -16.92
N GLY A 52 -0.85 12.07 -16.11
CA GLY A 52 -1.20 13.36 -15.50
C GLY A 52 -2.28 13.31 -14.41
N LYS A 53 -2.55 12.13 -13.83
CA LYS A 53 -3.50 11.96 -12.71
C LYS A 53 -2.85 12.14 -11.32
N LEU A 54 -1.52 12.16 -11.28
CA LEU A 54 -0.73 12.35 -10.07
C LEU A 54 0.47 13.24 -10.42
N ASP A 55 0.85 14.12 -9.50
CA ASP A 55 2.05 14.94 -9.64
C ASP A 55 2.98 14.66 -8.45
N LEU A 56 4.00 13.84 -8.69
CA LEU A 56 5.13 13.60 -7.79
C LEU A 56 6.42 14.21 -8.35
N GLY A 57 6.30 15.12 -9.33
CA GLY A 57 7.42 15.56 -10.17
C GLY A 57 7.88 14.50 -11.18
N SER A 58 9.04 14.76 -11.79
CA SER A 58 9.57 13.93 -12.88
C SER A 58 10.32 12.67 -12.44
N ASP A 59 10.67 12.52 -11.15
CA ASP A 59 11.45 11.38 -10.63
C ASP A 59 10.67 10.56 -9.59
N VAL A 60 9.73 9.75 -10.07
CA VAL A 60 8.97 8.80 -9.23
C VAL A 60 9.89 7.81 -8.52
N ALA A 61 11.00 7.41 -9.14
CA ALA A 61 11.97 6.50 -8.52
C ALA A 61 12.74 7.19 -7.38
N GLY A 62 13.07 8.47 -7.52
CA GLY A 62 13.60 9.31 -6.44
C GLY A 62 12.63 9.43 -5.28
N PHE A 63 11.36 9.72 -5.56
CA PHE A 63 10.30 9.74 -4.55
C PHE A 63 10.21 8.40 -3.79
N ALA A 64 10.15 7.28 -4.51
CA ALA A 64 10.07 5.96 -3.90
C ALA A 64 11.30 5.65 -3.01
N ARG A 65 12.51 5.99 -3.47
CA ARG A 65 13.74 5.81 -2.68
C ARG A 65 13.74 6.62 -1.39
N ALA A 66 13.25 7.86 -1.43
CA ALA A 66 13.09 8.67 -0.23
C ALA A 66 12.11 8.02 0.75
N ALA A 67 10.96 7.55 0.27
CA ALA A 67 9.97 6.85 1.10
C ALA A 67 10.54 5.58 1.76
N TYR A 68 11.31 4.77 1.02
CA TYR A 68 11.99 3.60 1.58
C TYR A 68 12.94 3.98 2.72
N LEU A 69 13.73 5.04 2.54
CA LEU A 69 14.70 5.49 3.53
C LEU A 69 14.02 6.06 4.77
N GLU A 70 13.05 6.96 4.60
CA GLU A 70 12.35 7.64 5.70
C GLU A 70 11.57 6.66 6.59
N LEU A 71 10.96 5.63 5.98
CA LEU A 71 10.14 4.65 6.69
C LEU A 71 10.93 3.42 7.13
N ALA A 72 12.23 3.35 6.82
CA ALA A 72 13.04 2.13 6.94
C ALA A 72 12.30 0.89 6.38
N ALA A 73 11.61 1.08 5.25
CA ALA A 73 10.72 0.08 4.69
C ALA A 73 11.49 -1.05 3.98
N LEU A 74 10.91 -2.24 3.99
CA LEU A 74 11.36 -3.39 3.21
C LEU A 74 10.57 -3.49 1.91
N ASP A 75 11.22 -4.00 0.87
CA ASP A 75 10.53 -4.33 -0.37
C ASP A 75 9.62 -5.55 -0.17
N LEU A 76 8.50 -5.58 -0.89
CA LEU A 76 7.60 -6.73 -0.96
C LEU A 76 7.53 -7.26 -2.40
N PRO A 77 8.49 -8.11 -2.81
CA PRO A 77 8.55 -8.64 -4.17
C PRO A 77 7.27 -9.38 -4.55
N LEU A 78 6.91 -9.34 -5.83
CA LEU A 78 5.79 -10.13 -6.34
C LEU A 78 6.15 -11.61 -6.41
N ALA A 79 5.24 -12.46 -5.93
CA ALA A 79 5.33 -13.92 -5.98
C ALA A 79 4.10 -14.51 -6.68
N LEU A 80 4.24 -15.72 -7.24
CA LEU A 80 3.14 -16.39 -7.96
C LEU A 80 1.90 -16.59 -7.08
N ASP A 81 2.08 -16.85 -5.78
CA ASP A 81 0.98 -17.00 -4.83
C ASP A 81 0.13 -15.73 -4.66
N HIS A 82 0.68 -14.55 -4.93
CA HIS A 82 -0.08 -13.29 -4.90
C HIS A 82 -1.17 -13.28 -5.97
N PHE A 83 -0.87 -13.84 -7.14
CA PHE A 83 -1.84 -13.95 -8.25
C PHE A 83 -2.89 -15.03 -8.00
N ARG A 84 -2.53 -16.12 -7.31
CA ARG A 84 -3.51 -17.11 -6.87
C ARG A 84 -4.55 -16.47 -5.94
N HIS A 85 -4.11 -15.75 -4.91
CA HIS A 85 -5.04 -15.07 -4.01
C HIS A 85 -5.81 -13.94 -4.71
N LEU A 86 -5.20 -13.23 -5.67
CA LEU A 86 -5.89 -12.24 -6.49
C LEU A 86 -7.06 -12.85 -7.27
N ALA A 87 -6.87 -14.04 -7.84
CA ALA A 87 -7.92 -14.75 -8.58
C ALA A 87 -9.09 -15.21 -7.69
N GLU A 88 -8.83 -15.44 -6.39
CA GLU A 88 -9.84 -15.78 -5.40
C GLU A 88 -10.61 -14.56 -4.87
N LEU A 89 -10.10 -13.34 -5.06
CA LEU A 89 -10.78 -12.13 -4.58
C LEU A 89 -12.05 -11.88 -5.40
N PRO A 90 -13.22 -11.71 -4.74
CA PRO A 90 -14.43 -11.29 -5.44
C PRO A 90 -14.23 -9.92 -6.10
N LEU A 91 -14.96 -9.66 -7.19
CA LEU A 91 -14.87 -8.38 -7.90
C LEU A 91 -15.72 -7.32 -7.17
N HIS A 92 -15.17 -6.73 -6.10
CA HIS A 92 -15.74 -5.57 -5.40
C HIS A 92 -14.99 -4.27 -5.70
N HIS A 93 -13.75 -4.40 -6.15
CA HIS A 93 -12.88 -3.30 -6.55
C HIS A 93 -12.49 -3.45 -8.02
N HIS A 94 -12.39 -2.35 -8.78
CA HIS A 94 -12.03 -2.41 -10.20
C HIS A 94 -10.59 -1.96 -10.50
N ASP A 95 -9.92 -1.26 -9.58
CA ASP A 95 -8.52 -0.91 -9.79
C ASP A 95 -7.64 -2.16 -9.64
N PRO A 96 -6.90 -2.56 -10.69
CA PRO A 96 -6.04 -3.74 -10.65
C PRO A 96 -4.87 -3.60 -9.66
N PHE A 97 -4.36 -2.39 -9.40
CA PHE A 97 -3.23 -2.17 -8.48
C PHE A 97 -3.65 -2.43 -7.05
N ASP A 98 -4.74 -1.79 -6.62
CA ASP A 98 -5.33 -1.92 -5.29
C ASP A 98 -5.69 -3.38 -4.97
N ARG A 99 -6.26 -4.10 -5.94
CA ARG A 99 -6.57 -5.52 -5.78
C ARG A 99 -5.31 -6.37 -5.61
N LEU A 100 -4.27 -6.11 -6.39
CA LEU A 100 -3.03 -6.87 -6.27
C LEU A 100 -2.31 -6.55 -4.95
N LEU A 101 -2.28 -5.29 -4.50
CA LEU A 101 -1.78 -4.90 -3.18
C LEU A 101 -2.52 -5.63 -2.06
N PHE A 102 -3.85 -5.65 -2.11
CA PHE A 102 -4.66 -6.37 -1.12
C PHE A 102 -4.40 -7.89 -1.17
N ALA A 103 -4.23 -8.46 -2.36
CA ALA A 103 -3.85 -9.86 -2.51
C ALA A 103 -2.47 -10.16 -1.92
N GLN A 104 -1.50 -9.25 -2.04
CA GLN A 104 -0.20 -9.36 -1.36
C GLN A 104 -0.37 -9.34 0.16
N ALA A 105 -1.14 -8.38 0.70
CA ALA A 105 -1.40 -8.32 2.13
C ALA A 105 -2.04 -9.60 2.66
N ARG A 106 -3.01 -10.16 1.93
CA ARG A 106 -3.65 -11.45 2.24
C ARG A 106 -2.67 -12.61 2.20
N SER A 107 -1.87 -12.71 1.13
CA SER A 107 -0.93 -13.81 0.93
C SER A 107 0.15 -13.87 2.02
N GLU A 108 0.60 -12.70 2.46
CA GLU A 108 1.74 -12.55 3.36
C GLU A 108 1.32 -12.33 4.83
N ALA A 109 0.02 -12.41 5.11
CA ALA A 109 -0.60 -12.13 6.41
C ALA A 109 -0.17 -10.77 7.00
N LEU A 110 -0.18 -9.73 6.17
CA LEU A 110 0.17 -8.37 6.53
C LEU A 110 -1.06 -7.57 6.95
N CYS A 111 -0.87 -6.61 7.86
CA CYS A 111 -1.84 -5.55 8.03
C CYS A 111 -1.79 -4.63 6.81
N PHE A 112 -2.94 -4.18 6.29
CA PHE A 112 -3.00 -3.29 5.14
C PHE A 112 -3.42 -1.89 5.57
N ALA A 113 -2.52 -0.91 5.42
CA ALA A 113 -2.76 0.48 5.78
C ALA A 113 -3.35 1.24 4.60
N THR A 114 -4.62 1.66 4.71
CA THR A 114 -5.36 2.31 3.63
C THR A 114 -6.50 3.19 4.17
N ALA A 115 -6.94 4.12 3.35
CA ALA A 115 -8.12 4.97 3.58
C ALA A 115 -9.30 4.57 2.69
N ASP A 116 -9.13 3.59 1.80
CA ASP A 116 -10.18 3.20 0.89
C ASP A 116 -11.18 2.26 1.58
N ASN A 117 -12.40 2.76 1.75
CA ASN A 117 -13.50 2.03 2.37
C ASN A 117 -14.06 0.94 1.43
N ALA A 118 -13.75 0.96 0.13
CA ALA A 118 -14.13 -0.12 -0.78
C ALA A 118 -13.58 -1.48 -0.31
N PHE A 119 -12.47 -1.48 0.43
CA PHE A 119 -11.93 -2.70 1.01
C PHE A 119 -12.78 -3.33 2.12
N ASP A 120 -13.74 -2.61 2.71
CA ASP A 120 -14.68 -3.18 3.69
C ASP A 120 -15.52 -4.31 3.08
N ALA A 121 -15.74 -4.29 1.77
CA ALA A 121 -16.41 -5.36 1.04
C ALA A 121 -15.64 -6.69 1.06
N TYR A 122 -14.35 -6.69 1.42
CA TYR A 122 -13.52 -7.89 1.59
C TYR A 122 -13.42 -8.35 3.05
N GLY A 123 -14.37 -7.98 3.93
CA GLY A 123 -14.31 -8.25 5.38
C GLY A 123 -13.94 -9.69 5.79
N ASP A 124 -14.31 -10.69 4.98
CA ASP A 124 -14.03 -12.12 5.25
C ASP A 124 -12.68 -12.60 4.67
N ALA A 125 -11.91 -11.73 4.01
CA ALA A 125 -10.66 -12.10 3.34
C ALA A 125 -9.47 -12.31 4.28
N GLY A 126 -9.64 -12.11 5.58
CA GLY A 126 -8.62 -12.35 6.60
C GLY A 126 -7.49 -11.31 6.65
N VAL A 127 -7.69 -10.12 6.07
CA VAL A 127 -6.71 -9.02 6.10
C VAL A 127 -7.07 -8.03 7.20
N THR A 128 -6.13 -7.74 8.08
CA THR A 128 -6.32 -6.71 9.12
C THR A 128 -6.10 -5.33 8.52
N MET A 129 -7.11 -4.47 8.59
CA MET A 129 -7.07 -3.11 8.02
C MET A 129 -6.60 -2.09 9.06
N LEU A 130 -5.59 -1.29 8.70
CA LEU A 130 -5.20 -0.08 9.45
C LEU A 130 -5.78 1.14 8.73
N ARG A 131 -6.89 1.66 9.26
CA ARG A 131 -7.64 2.75 8.64
C ARG A 131 -6.90 4.08 8.77
N CYS A 132 -6.74 4.79 7.65
CA CYS A 132 -6.11 6.10 7.55
C CYS A 132 -7.15 7.23 7.53
#